data_AF-A0A4R0XTX9-F1
#
_entry.id   AF-A0A4R0XTX9-F1
#
_cell.length_a   1.000
_cell.length_b   1.000
_cell.length_c   1.000
_cell.angle_alpha   90.00
_cell.angle_beta   90.00
_cell.angle_gamma   90.00
#
_symmetry.space_group_name_H-M   'P 1'
#
loop_
_entity.id
_entity.type
_entity.pdbx_description
1 polymer ?
#
loop_
_entity_poly.entity_id
_entity_poly.type
_entity_poly.pdbx_seq_one_letter_code
_entity_poly.pdbx_strand_id
1 'polypeptide(L)'
;MNKLLLIDGNSLTYRGYYATAMSPRGILTTSDGIPTNAILSMNNMLSNIIYAEKPSHIMIAFDAAKKTNRHELFPEYKGGRSKTPEELIQQFPLIKDMIAKMGIKWYEQKGWEADDIIATLAKKASNSGMNVRILSSDKDLLQLVDENTQILFNNKGVKDLKVYTEDNFFEFEGHYPNQVPDMKGIVGDASDNLPGVKGIGAKGANKLLEKYTTLDSVYENINDITGKVQEKLIRDKKIALLCRDIATLNYDVEIPFDFPEMKYKFSISQELLVFFKRYELNSLIKKFSKYANGFPSEEEIIQKSTTFEDKLDIEEIELKDNIETKEKKIEEEDKIEYTNIIF
;
A
#
# COMPACT_ATOMS: atom_id res chain seq x y z
N MET A 1 2.66 26.11 2.25
CA MET A 1 1.54 25.22 1.90
C MET A 1 1.96 23.80 2.25
N ASN A 2 1.20 23.09 3.07
CA ASN A 2 1.56 21.74 3.49
C ASN A 2 1.34 20.77 2.32
N LYS A 3 2.34 19.93 2.04
CA LYS A 3 2.28 18.85 1.06
C LYS A 3 2.32 17.51 1.80
N LEU A 4 1.31 16.67 1.55
CA LEU A 4 1.20 15.30 2.05
C LEU A 4 1.55 14.32 0.93
N LEU A 5 2.49 13.43 1.19
CA LEU A 5 2.81 12.30 0.33
C LEU A 5 2.26 11.01 0.96
N LEU A 6 1.27 10.42 0.30
CA LEU A 6 0.72 9.10 0.62
C LEU A 6 1.34 8.07 -0.32
N ILE A 7 1.71 6.91 0.22
CA ILE A 7 2.38 5.87 -0.55
C ILE A 7 1.69 4.54 -0.30
N ASP A 8 1.38 3.84 -1.38
CA ASP A 8 1.00 2.42 -1.34
C ASP A 8 2.26 1.58 -1.10
N GLY A 9 2.43 1.14 0.15
CA GLY A 9 3.57 0.36 0.60
C GLY A 9 3.62 -1.02 -0.03
N ASN A 10 2.46 -1.62 -0.34
CA ASN A 10 2.38 -2.93 -0.99
C ASN A 10 2.90 -2.82 -2.43
N SER A 11 2.34 -1.92 -3.25
CA SER A 11 2.79 -1.69 -4.63
C SER A 11 4.29 -1.41 -4.71
N LEU A 12 4.82 -0.56 -3.83
CA LEU A 12 6.23 -0.21 -3.83
C LEU A 12 7.12 -1.39 -3.39
N THR A 13 6.67 -2.19 -2.43
CA THR A 13 7.39 -3.40 -1.96
C THR A 13 7.48 -4.46 -3.06
N TYR A 14 6.35 -4.83 -3.70
CA TYR A 14 6.35 -5.80 -4.80
C TYR A 14 7.21 -5.33 -5.97
N ARG A 15 7.12 -4.04 -6.33
CA ARG A 15 7.97 -3.47 -7.38
C ARG A 15 9.45 -3.58 -7.02
N GLY A 16 9.81 -3.21 -5.79
CA GLY A 16 11.19 -3.26 -5.32
C GLY A 16 11.78 -4.68 -5.34
N TYR A 17 10.95 -5.67 -5.02
CA TYR A 17 11.31 -7.07 -5.09
C TYR A 17 11.57 -7.53 -6.54
N TYR A 18 10.59 -7.36 -7.44
CA TYR A 18 10.69 -7.85 -8.81
C TYR A 18 11.70 -7.11 -9.68
N ALA A 19 12.05 -5.87 -9.32
CA ALA A 19 13.09 -5.10 -10.00
C ALA A 19 14.46 -5.80 -10.01
N THR A 20 14.73 -6.64 -9.01
CA THR A 20 16.00 -7.36 -8.88
C THR A 20 15.83 -8.87 -8.94
N ALA A 21 14.71 -9.43 -8.49
CA ALA A 21 14.47 -10.88 -8.46
C ALA A 21 14.55 -11.52 -9.85
N MET A 22 14.20 -10.77 -10.90
CA MET A 22 14.29 -11.21 -12.30
C MET A 22 15.61 -10.81 -12.98
N SER A 23 16.53 -10.17 -12.25
CA SER A 23 17.82 -9.76 -12.79
C SER A 23 18.84 -10.92 -12.78
N PRO A 24 19.90 -10.88 -13.61
CA PRO A 24 20.96 -11.90 -13.60
C PRO A 24 21.69 -12.05 -12.25
N ARG A 25 21.59 -11.03 -11.38
CA ARG A 25 22.18 -11.05 -10.04
C ARG A 25 21.30 -11.76 -9.00
N GLY A 26 20.06 -12.10 -9.36
CA GLY A 26 19.11 -12.73 -8.46
C GLY A 26 18.67 -11.85 -7.29
N ILE A 27 18.11 -12.50 -6.28
CA ILE A 27 17.72 -11.88 -5.00
C ILE A 27 18.99 -11.60 -4.20
N LEU A 28 19.16 -10.36 -3.76
CA LEU A 28 20.22 -9.99 -2.83
C LEU A 28 19.89 -10.55 -1.45
N THR A 29 20.86 -11.19 -0.81
CA THR A 29 20.75 -11.74 0.54
C THR A 29 21.92 -11.29 1.41
N THR A 30 21.73 -11.31 2.73
CA THR A 30 22.85 -11.23 3.71
C THR A 30 23.67 -12.51 3.67
N SER A 31 24.83 -12.51 4.36
CA SER A 31 25.65 -13.71 4.57
C SER A 31 24.89 -14.84 5.28
N ASP A 32 23.94 -14.50 6.16
CA ASP A 32 23.03 -15.45 6.82
C ASP A 32 21.80 -15.84 5.98
N GLY A 33 21.73 -15.41 4.72
CA GLY A 33 20.68 -15.81 3.78
C GLY A 33 19.39 -15.00 3.83
N ILE A 34 19.33 -13.90 4.59
CA ILE A 34 18.12 -13.05 4.68
C ILE A 34 17.98 -12.23 3.39
N PRO A 35 16.86 -12.30 2.65
CA PRO A 35 16.63 -11.47 1.48
C PRO A 35 16.54 -9.97 1.83
N THR A 36 17.21 -9.11 1.05
CA THR A 36 17.29 -7.65 1.33
C THR A 36 17.03 -6.78 0.11
N ASN A 37 16.75 -7.40 -1.03
CA ASN A 37 16.59 -6.70 -2.30
C ASN A 37 15.39 -5.74 -2.33
N ALA A 38 14.26 -6.11 -1.73
CA ALA A 38 13.08 -5.25 -1.64
C ALA A 38 13.32 -4.09 -0.67
N ILE A 39 14.03 -4.32 0.43
CA ILE A 39 14.43 -3.29 1.40
C ILE A 39 15.31 -2.22 0.72
N LEU A 40 16.35 -2.66 0.00
CA LEU A 40 17.25 -1.76 -0.74
C LEU A 40 16.49 -0.93 -1.78
N SER A 41 15.65 -1.60 -2.58
CA SER A 41 14.85 -0.94 -3.61
C SER A 41 13.85 0.05 -3.01
N MET A 42 13.15 -0.33 -1.94
CA MET A 42 12.22 0.52 -1.21
C MET A 42 12.92 1.79 -0.72
N ASN A 43 14.07 1.68 -0.03
CA ASN A 43 14.82 2.85 0.43
C ASN A 43 15.21 3.78 -0.71
N ASN A 44 15.66 3.23 -1.84
CA ASN A 44 16.04 4.04 -3.00
C ASN A 44 14.84 4.76 -3.62
N MET A 45 13.70 4.08 -3.79
CA MET A 45 12.47 4.69 -4.29
C MET A 45 11.97 5.78 -3.35
N LEU A 46 11.93 5.52 -2.04
CA LEU A 46 11.57 6.49 -1.01
C LEU A 46 12.49 7.71 -1.03
N SER A 47 13.80 7.50 -1.03
CA SER A 47 14.79 8.59 -1.08
C SER A 47 14.58 9.48 -2.31
N ASN A 48 14.32 8.88 -3.47
CA ASN A 48 14.12 9.61 -4.71
C ASN A 48 12.82 10.42 -4.70
N ILE A 49 11.70 9.82 -4.27
CA ILE A 49 10.43 10.53 -4.24
C ILE A 49 10.41 11.62 -3.19
N ILE A 50 11.00 11.39 -2.02
CA ILE A 50 11.14 12.41 -0.97
C ILE A 50 11.96 13.59 -1.47
N TYR A 51 13.07 13.32 -2.17
CA TYR A 51 13.89 14.37 -2.75
C TYR A 51 13.16 15.18 -3.83
N ALA A 52 12.40 14.50 -4.70
CA ALA A 52 11.65 15.13 -5.77
C ALA A 52 10.46 15.96 -5.25
N GLU A 53 9.64 15.38 -4.36
CA GLU A 53 8.40 16.00 -3.90
C GLU A 53 8.60 16.96 -2.73
N LYS A 54 9.67 16.78 -1.93
CA LYS A 54 9.94 17.57 -0.71
C LYS A 54 8.70 17.70 0.18
N PRO A 55 8.05 16.59 0.55
CA PRO A 55 6.81 16.64 1.32
C PRO A 55 7.07 17.12 2.75
N SER A 56 6.08 17.82 3.30
CA SER A 56 6.05 18.20 4.72
C SER A 56 5.52 17.08 5.61
N HIS A 57 4.70 16.20 5.03
CA HIS A 57 4.06 15.08 5.70
C HIS A 57 4.16 13.83 4.81
N ILE A 58 4.44 12.67 5.40
CA ILE A 58 4.53 11.40 4.68
C ILE A 58 3.81 10.31 5.47
N MET A 59 3.07 9.47 4.75
CA MET A 59 2.51 8.25 5.31
C MET A 59 2.53 7.11 4.28
N ILE A 60 2.84 5.89 4.76
CA ILE A 60 2.87 4.68 3.94
C ILE A 60 1.82 3.66 4.42
N ALA A 61 0.83 3.35 3.58
CA ALA A 61 -0.21 2.38 3.90
C ALA A 61 0.19 0.97 3.45
N PHE A 62 -0.14 -0.03 4.27
CA PHE A 62 0.05 -1.44 3.96
C PHE A 62 -1.26 -2.21 4.12
N ASP A 63 -1.40 -3.31 3.39
CA ASP A 63 -2.49 -4.28 3.61
C ASP A 63 -2.22 -5.11 4.87
N ALA A 64 -3.18 -5.16 5.79
CA ALA A 64 -3.04 -5.91 7.05
C ALA A 64 -3.43 -7.40 6.93
N ALA A 65 -4.27 -7.78 5.97
CA ALA A 65 -4.82 -9.12 5.87
C ALA A 65 -5.22 -9.50 4.43
N LYS A 66 -5.33 -10.81 4.17
CA LYS A 66 -5.82 -11.32 2.89
C LYS A 66 -7.33 -11.19 2.70
N LYS A 67 -8.12 -11.18 3.78
CA LYS A 67 -9.57 -11.04 3.72
C LYS A 67 -9.98 -9.63 4.13
N THR A 68 -10.82 -9.04 3.30
CA THR A 68 -11.33 -7.67 3.40
C THR A 68 -12.84 -7.69 3.18
N ASN A 69 -13.52 -6.58 3.44
CA ASN A 69 -14.97 -6.48 3.22
C ASN A 69 -15.37 -6.81 1.77
N ARG A 70 -14.47 -6.57 0.80
CA ARG A 70 -14.66 -6.96 -0.62
C ARG A 70 -14.81 -8.47 -0.82
N HIS A 71 -14.13 -9.29 -0.01
CA HIS A 71 -14.24 -10.75 -0.09
C HIS A 71 -15.57 -11.28 0.45
N GLU A 72 -16.25 -10.52 1.32
CA GLU A 72 -17.60 -10.84 1.77
C GLU A 72 -18.64 -10.57 0.67
N LEU A 73 -18.43 -9.51 -0.12
CA LEU A 73 -19.27 -9.16 -1.26
C LEU A 73 -19.03 -10.07 -2.48
N PHE A 74 -17.78 -10.45 -2.73
CA PHE A 74 -17.42 -11.30 -3.86
C PHE A 74 -16.26 -12.25 -3.50
N PRO A 75 -16.56 -13.53 -3.21
CA PRO A 75 -15.55 -14.49 -2.75
C PRO A 75 -14.40 -14.76 -3.72
N GLU A 76 -14.61 -14.55 -5.03
CA GLU A 76 -13.58 -14.75 -6.05
C GLU A 76 -12.67 -13.52 -6.26
N TYR A 77 -12.92 -12.42 -5.54
CA TYR A 77 -12.11 -11.22 -5.58
C TYR A 77 -10.64 -11.53 -5.32
N LYS A 78 -9.74 -11.04 -6.17
CA LYS A 78 -8.28 -11.30 -6.13
C LYS A 78 -7.91 -12.80 -6.17
N GLY A 79 -8.85 -13.71 -6.46
CA GLY A 79 -8.66 -15.17 -6.41
C GLY A 79 -7.64 -15.72 -7.42
N GLY A 80 -7.37 -14.99 -8.50
CA GLY A 80 -6.37 -15.34 -9.52
C GLY A 80 -4.95 -14.81 -9.22
N ARG A 81 -4.74 -14.06 -8.12
CA ARG A 81 -3.41 -13.50 -7.81
C ARG A 81 -2.45 -14.60 -7.41
N SER A 82 -1.22 -14.51 -7.91
CA SER A 82 -0.14 -15.42 -7.52
C SER A 82 0.18 -15.27 -6.04
N LYS A 83 0.55 -16.38 -5.38
CA LYS A 83 1.04 -16.32 -4.01
C LYS A 83 2.27 -15.41 -3.94
N THR A 84 2.35 -14.63 -2.86
CA THR A 84 3.52 -13.80 -2.58
C THR A 84 4.73 -14.71 -2.34
N PRO A 85 5.88 -14.46 -3.00
CA PRO A 85 7.10 -15.23 -2.75
C PRO A 85 7.52 -15.21 -1.28
N GLU A 86 8.01 -16.32 -0.75
CA GLU A 86 8.39 -16.43 0.67
C GLU A 86 9.50 -15.45 1.03
N GLU A 87 10.44 -15.23 0.10
CA GLU A 87 11.54 -14.27 0.23
C GLU A 87 11.04 -12.82 0.32
N LEU A 88 9.89 -12.52 -0.26
CA LEU A 88 9.24 -11.22 -0.15
C LEU A 88 8.45 -11.09 1.15
N ILE A 89 7.77 -12.16 1.58
CA ILE A 89 7.04 -12.17 2.86
C ILE A 89 7.99 -11.83 4.02
N GLN A 90 9.19 -12.42 4.03
CA GLN A 90 10.23 -12.16 5.05
C GLN A 90 10.67 -10.69 5.10
N GLN A 91 10.55 -9.95 3.99
CA GLN A 91 11.02 -8.56 3.90
C GLN A 91 9.99 -7.53 4.36
N PHE A 92 8.69 -7.85 4.44
CA PHE A 92 7.67 -6.89 4.85
C PHE A 92 7.90 -6.32 6.27
N PRO A 93 8.15 -7.14 7.32
CA PRO A 93 8.47 -6.62 8.65
C PRO A 93 9.72 -5.73 8.65
N LEU A 94 10.75 -6.14 7.92
CA LEU A 94 12.02 -5.40 7.81
C LEU A 94 11.83 -4.04 7.10
N ILE A 95 10.98 -3.99 6.08
CA ILE A 95 10.62 -2.77 5.38
C ILE A 95 9.88 -1.80 6.33
N LYS A 96 8.88 -2.28 7.08
CA LYS A 96 8.14 -1.46 8.04
C LYS A 96 9.05 -0.92 9.16
N ASP A 97 9.97 -1.76 9.64
CA ASP A 97 10.96 -1.36 10.63
C ASP A 97 11.93 -0.28 10.10
N MET A 98 12.45 -0.47 8.87
CA MET A 98 13.25 0.55 8.20
C MET A 98 12.50 1.87 8.04
N ILE A 99 11.24 1.83 7.60
CA ILE A 99 10.39 3.02 7.42
C ILE A 99 10.20 3.76 8.75
N ALA A 100 9.96 3.04 9.85
CA ALA A 100 9.86 3.63 11.18
C ALA A 100 11.18 4.31 11.59
N LYS A 101 12.32 3.63 11.38
CA LYS A 101 13.67 4.17 11.67
C LYS A 101 14.05 5.38 10.80
N MET A 102 13.44 5.51 9.61
CA MET A 102 13.53 6.71 8.76
C MET A 102 12.67 7.88 9.26
N GLY A 103 11.89 7.70 10.33
CA GLY A 103 10.97 8.70 10.87
C GLY A 103 9.72 8.89 10.02
N ILE A 104 9.31 7.87 9.25
CA ILE A 104 8.12 7.89 8.41
C ILE A 104 6.99 7.13 9.11
N LYS A 105 5.80 7.72 9.17
CA LYS A 105 4.60 7.05 9.67
C LYS A 105 4.17 5.99 8.66
N TRP A 106 3.89 4.78 9.14
CA TRP A 106 3.19 3.76 8.37
C TRP A 106 1.97 3.27 9.15
N TYR A 107 0.99 2.69 8.44
CA TYR A 107 -0.23 2.17 9.04
C TYR A 107 -0.81 1.03 8.21
N GLU A 108 -1.46 0.11 8.89
CA GLU A 108 -2.27 -0.94 8.31
C GLU A 108 -3.44 -1.23 9.25
N GLN A 109 -4.57 -1.69 8.71
CA GLN A 109 -5.75 -1.98 9.51
C GLN A 109 -6.48 -3.21 8.99
N LYS A 110 -6.79 -4.16 9.87
CA LYS A 110 -7.53 -5.37 9.51
C LYS A 110 -8.91 -5.00 8.96
N GLY A 111 -9.32 -5.66 7.88
CA GLY A 111 -10.60 -5.43 7.20
C GLY A 111 -10.54 -4.39 6.09
N TRP A 112 -9.50 -3.57 6.05
CA TRP A 112 -9.28 -2.51 5.08
C TRP A 112 -8.05 -2.75 4.22
N GLU A 113 -8.09 -2.28 2.98
CA GLU A 113 -6.93 -2.30 2.08
C GLU A 113 -6.14 -1.00 2.21
N ALA A 114 -4.87 -1.04 1.79
CA ALA A 114 -4.01 0.14 1.76
C ALA A 114 -4.67 1.30 0.98
N ASP A 115 -5.40 0.97 -0.09
CA ASP A 115 -6.08 1.95 -0.93
C ASP A 115 -7.21 2.68 -0.21
N ASP A 116 -7.94 2.01 0.68
CA ASP A 116 -9.01 2.63 1.48
C ASP A 116 -8.43 3.57 2.55
N ILE A 117 -7.29 3.19 3.15
CA ILE A 117 -6.55 4.05 4.09
C ILE A 117 -6.06 5.31 3.36
N ILE A 118 -5.49 5.15 2.16
CA ILE A 118 -5.02 6.25 1.32
C ILE A 118 -6.18 7.14 0.91
N ALA A 119 -7.30 6.58 0.44
CA ALA A 119 -8.50 7.34 0.06
C ALA A 119 -9.02 8.19 1.21
N THR A 120 -9.13 7.60 2.40
CA THR A 120 -9.56 8.28 3.62
C THR A 120 -8.65 9.46 3.96
N LEU A 121 -7.32 9.26 3.98
CA LEU A 121 -6.36 10.33 4.31
C LEU A 121 -6.29 11.40 3.22
N ALA A 122 -6.34 11.00 1.94
CA ALA A 122 -6.32 11.93 0.82
C ALA A 122 -7.53 12.86 0.87
N LYS A 123 -8.73 12.31 1.12
CA LYS A 123 -9.95 13.10 1.22
C LYS A 123 -9.92 14.07 2.40
N LYS A 124 -9.48 13.60 3.59
CA LYS A 124 -9.30 14.47 4.77
C LYS A 124 -8.30 15.60 4.49
N ALA A 125 -7.18 15.29 3.83
CA ALA A 125 -6.13 16.25 3.54
C ALA A 125 -6.56 17.28 2.48
N SER A 126 -7.17 16.82 1.39
CA SER A 126 -7.74 17.67 0.32
C SER A 126 -8.77 18.65 0.90
N ASN A 127 -9.72 18.16 1.71
CA ASN A 127 -10.72 19.00 2.39
C ASN A 127 -10.10 20.02 3.37
N SER A 128 -8.89 19.77 3.88
CA SER A 128 -8.15 20.70 4.75
C SER A 128 -7.24 21.68 3.97
N GLY A 129 -7.27 21.64 2.64
CA GLY A 129 -6.46 22.50 1.76
C GLY A 129 -4.99 22.10 1.64
N MET A 130 -4.64 20.85 1.96
CA MET A 130 -3.30 20.31 1.73
C MET A 130 -3.15 19.84 0.29
N ASN A 131 -1.96 20.06 -0.28
CA ASN A 131 -1.61 19.42 -1.55
C ASN A 131 -1.28 17.95 -1.30
N VAL A 132 -2.03 17.05 -1.94
CA VAL A 132 -1.85 15.61 -1.80
C VAL A 132 -1.11 15.05 -3.02
N ARG A 133 -0.14 14.19 -2.76
CA ARG A 133 0.56 13.36 -3.74
C ARG A 133 0.39 11.90 -3.33
N ILE A 134 -0.10 11.06 -4.23
CA ILE A 134 -0.27 9.64 -3.98
C ILE A 134 0.66 8.86 -4.90
N LEU A 135 1.59 8.10 -4.34
CA LEU A 135 2.48 7.21 -5.10
C LEU A 135 1.93 5.78 -5.09
N SER A 136 1.45 5.32 -6.23
CA SER A 136 1.04 3.94 -6.43
C SER A 136 1.12 3.54 -7.91
N SER A 137 0.86 2.28 -8.20
CA SER A 137 0.52 1.80 -9.54
C SER A 137 -0.82 1.08 -9.60
N ASP A 138 -1.59 1.12 -8.52
CA ASP A 138 -2.97 0.68 -8.56
C ASP A 138 -3.82 1.71 -9.30
N LYS A 139 -4.59 1.23 -10.28
CA LYS A 139 -5.48 2.08 -11.06
C LYS A 139 -6.71 2.50 -10.27
N ASP A 140 -7.03 1.81 -9.18
CA ASP A 140 -8.19 2.15 -8.37
C ASP A 140 -8.01 3.50 -7.70
N LEU A 141 -6.78 3.82 -7.27
CA LEU A 141 -6.43 5.13 -6.70
C LEU A 141 -6.54 6.30 -7.69
N LEU A 142 -6.68 6.05 -9.00
CA LEU A 142 -6.93 7.10 -9.99
C LEU A 142 -8.28 7.80 -9.75
N GLN A 143 -9.22 7.17 -9.05
CA GLN A 143 -10.49 7.79 -8.69
C GLN A 143 -10.35 8.97 -7.70
N LEU A 144 -9.18 9.11 -7.06
CA LEU A 144 -8.90 10.14 -6.06
C LEU A 144 -8.36 11.45 -6.65
N VAL A 145 -8.14 11.53 -7.97
CA VAL A 145 -7.67 12.75 -8.61
C VAL A 145 -8.72 13.86 -8.45
N ASP A 146 -8.30 14.98 -7.87
CA ASP A 146 -9.10 16.21 -7.72
C ASP A 146 -8.19 17.45 -7.80
N GLU A 147 -8.74 18.63 -7.56
CA GLU A 147 -8.00 19.91 -7.58
C GLU A 147 -6.75 19.93 -6.66
N ASN A 148 -6.77 19.20 -5.54
CA ASN A 148 -5.70 19.19 -4.54
C ASN A 148 -4.91 17.87 -4.54
N THR A 149 -5.35 16.85 -5.27
CA THR A 149 -4.83 15.48 -5.23
C THR A 149 -4.32 15.04 -6.59
N GLN A 150 -3.03 14.69 -6.65
CA GLN A 150 -2.39 14.16 -7.85
C GLN A 150 -1.83 12.76 -7.60
N ILE A 151 -2.00 11.87 -8.57
CA ILE A 151 -1.47 10.50 -8.50
C ILE A 151 -0.18 10.42 -9.30
N LEU A 152 0.89 10.03 -8.62
CA LEU A 152 2.19 9.70 -9.17
C LEU A 152 2.17 8.22 -9.57
N PHE A 153 1.69 7.96 -10.78
CA PHE A 153 1.43 6.62 -11.26
C PHE A 153 2.67 6.00 -11.90
N ASN A 154 3.09 4.85 -11.40
CA ASN A 154 4.29 4.17 -11.86
C ASN A 154 3.97 3.11 -12.94
N ASN A 155 4.00 3.53 -14.21
CA ASN A 155 3.57 2.71 -15.36
C ASN A 155 4.68 1.80 -15.92
N LYS A 156 5.94 2.27 -16.01
CA LYS A 156 7.10 1.51 -16.56
C LYS A 156 8.45 2.02 -16.03
N GLY A 157 9.15 1.21 -15.22
CA GLY A 157 10.54 1.45 -14.83
C GLY A 157 10.77 2.56 -13.79
N VAL A 158 12.01 2.69 -13.31
CA VAL A 158 12.38 3.50 -12.13
C VAL A 158 12.42 5.01 -12.40
N LYS A 159 12.27 5.48 -13.66
CA LYS A 159 12.61 6.87 -14.03
C LYS A 159 11.45 7.78 -14.42
N ASP A 160 10.34 7.27 -14.96
CA ASP A 160 9.26 8.13 -15.47
C ASP A 160 7.93 7.85 -14.77
N LEU A 161 7.64 8.62 -13.72
CA LEU A 161 6.32 8.63 -13.08
C LEU A 161 5.36 9.42 -13.97
N LYS A 162 4.22 8.81 -14.31
CA LYS A 162 3.13 9.51 -14.98
C LYS A 162 2.31 10.24 -13.91
N VAL A 163 2.20 11.55 -14.02
CA VAL A 163 1.44 12.36 -13.06
C VAL A 163 0.01 12.54 -13.58
N TYR A 164 -0.96 12.00 -12.86
CA TYR A 164 -2.38 12.23 -13.11
C TYR A 164 -2.84 13.45 -12.33
N THR A 165 -3.49 14.35 -13.06
CA THR A 165 -4.10 15.59 -12.59
C THR A 165 -5.46 15.72 -13.25
N GLU A 166 -6.37 16.53 -12.71
CA GLU A 166 -7.69 16.74 -13.31
C GLU A 166 -7.60 17.17 -14.79
N ASP A 167 -6.66 18.06 -15.11
CA ASP A 167 -6.46 18.62 -16.45
C ASP A 167 -6.08 17.59 -17.52
N ASN A 168 -5.28 16.57 -17.15
CA ASN A 168 -4.74 15.59 -18.10
C ASN A 168 -5.44 14.22 -18.02
N PHE A 169 -6.33 14.02 -17.05
CA PHE A 169 -6.94 12.73 -16.78
C PHE A 169 -7.76 12.23 -17.97
N PHE A 170 -8.62 13.10 -18.51
CA PHE A 170 -9.51 12.74 -19.62
C PHE A 170 -8.72 12.37 -20.88
N GLU A 171 -7.63 13.08 -21.19
CA GLU A 171 -6.76 12.74 -22.32
C GLU A 171 -6.12 11.35 -22.15
N PHE A 172 -5.76 11.00 -20.92
CA PHE A 172 -5.10 9.75 -20.59
C PHE A 172 -6.04 8.54 -20.54
N GLU A 173 -7.25 8.70 -20.00
CA GLU A 173 -8.14 7.57 -19.70
C GLU A 173 -9.44 7.58 -20.53
N GLY A 174 -9.81 8.72 -21.11
CA GLY A 174 -11.04 8.92 -21.90
C GLY A 174 -12.33 8.94 -21.08
N HIS A 175 -12.21 9.13 -19.76
CA HIS A 175 -13.28 9.32 -18.78
C HIS A 175 -12.73 10.19 -17.63
N TYR A 176 -13.55 10.60 -16.67
CA TYR A 176 -13.15 11.42 -15.53
C TYR A 176 -12.81 10.59 -14.28
N PRO A 177 -12.06 11.12 -13.29
CA PRO A 177 -11.67 10.38 -12.08
C PRO A 177 -12.84 9.70 -11.36
N ASN A 178 -13.95 10.41 -11.18
CA ASN A 178 -15.16 9.89 -10.55
C ASN A 178 -15.84 8.75 -11.32
N GLN A 179 -15.48 8.54 -12.59
CA GLN A 179 -16.00 7.47 -13.45
C GLN A 179 -15.12 6.21 -13.42
N VAL A 180 -13.98 6.20 -12.72
CA VAL A 180 -13.10 5.03 -12.63
C VAL A 180 -13.82 3.79 -12.10
N PRO A 181 -14.62 3.85 -11.01
CA PRO A 181 -15.39 2.68 -10.56
C PRO A 181 -16.42 2.21 -11.58
N ASP A 182 -17.10 3.13 -12.28
CA ASP A 182 -18.06 2.79 -13.33
C ASP A 182 -17.38 2.10 -14.52
N MET A 183 -16.18 2.55 -14.89
CA MET A 183 -15.34 1.90 -15.89
C MET A 183 -14.99 0.48 -15.49
N LYS A 184 -14.63 0.25 -14.21
CA LYS A 184 -14.38 -1.09 -13.67
C LYS A 184 -15.64 -1.94 -13.65
N GLY A 185 -16.80 -1.33 -13.39
CA GLY A 185 -18.11 -1.97 -13.51
C GLY A 185 -18.36 -2.52 -14.92
N ILE A 186 -18.14 -1.70 -15.95
CA ILE A 186 -18.44 -2.09 -17.34
C ILE A 186 -17.36 -2.99 -17.92
N VAL A 187 -16.09 -2.64 -17.76
CA VAL A 187 -14.96 -3.32 -18.42
C VAL A 187 -14.47 -4.52 -17.62
N GLY A 188 -14.63 -4.50 -16.30
CA GLY A 188 -13.99 -5.43 -15.39
C GLY A 188 -12.52 -5.05 -15.12
N ASP A 189 -11.87 -5.91 -14.32
CA ASP A 189 -10.46 -5.85 -13.99
C ASP A 189 -9.91 -7.26 -13.77
N ALA A 190 -9.10 -7.73 -14.72
CA ALA A 190 -8.48 -9.05 -14.63
C ALA A 190 -7.53 -9.21 -13.43
N SER A 191 -6.89 -8.13 -12.96
CA SER A 191 -5.94 -8.18 -11.83
C SER A 191 -6.63 -8.45 -10.49
N ASP A 192 -7.90 -8.05 -10.39
CA ASP A 192 -8.78 -8.24 -9.25
C ASP A 192 -9.85 -9.32 -9.46
N ASN A 193 -9.77 -10.02 -10.59
CA ASN A 193 -10.73 -11.03 -11.02
C ASN A 193 -12.17 -10.48 -11.14
N LEU A 194 -12.32 -9.21 -11.53
CA LEU A 194 -13.60 -8.58 -11.81
C LEU A 194 -13.99 -8.80 -13.27
N PRO A 195 -15.08 -9.53 -13.57
CA PRO A 195 -15.41 -9.92 -14.94
C PRO A 195 -16.03 -8.80 -15.80
N GLY A 196 -16.68 -7.82 -15.18
CA GLY A 196 -17.41 -6.76 -15.89
C GLY A 196 -18.48 -7.27 -16.85
N VAL A 197 -18.83 -6.45 -17.86
CA VAL A 197 -19.81 -6.77 -18.91
C VAL A 197 -19.12 -7.43 -20.09
N LYS A 198 -19.39 -8.72 -20.30
CA LYS A 198 -18.68 -9.51 -21.32
C LYS A 198 -18.94 -8.96 -22.72
N GLY A 199 -17.85 -8.53 -23.36
CA GLY A 199 -17.84 -8.04 -24.74
C GLY A 199 -18.05 -6.53 -24.87
N ILE A 200 -17.89 -5.75 -23.79
CA ILE A 200 -17.74 -4.29 -23.84
C ILE A 200 -16.35 -3.94 -23.28
N GLY A 201 -15.46 -3.45 -24.15
CA GLY A 201 -14.13 -2.99 -23.75
C GLY A 201 -14.09 -1.50 -23.43
N ALA A 202 -12.91 -1.01 -23.03
CA ALA A 202 -12.69 0.39 -22.60
C ALA A 202 -13.25 1.44 -23.58
N LYS A 203 -13.06 1.28 -24.89
CA LYS A 203 -13.62 2.22 -25.90
C LYS A 203 -15.15 2.27 -25.88
N GLY A 204 -15.81 1.14 -25.64
CA GLY A 204 -17.26 1.07 -25.55
C GLY A 204 -17.76 1.67 -24.24
N ALA A 205 -17.07 1.38 -23.13
CA ALA A 205 -17.38 1.94 -21.82
C ALA A 205 -17.22 3.47 -21.79
N ASN A 206 -16.10 4.01 -22.30
CA ASN A 206 -15.89 5.47 -22.40
C ASN A 206 -17.01 6.15 -23.18
N LYS A 207 -17.46 5.59 -24.32
CA LYS A 207 -18.60 6.16 -25.08
C LYS A 207 -19.91 6.17 -24.28
N LEU A 208 -20.14 5.15 -23.46
CA LEU A 208 -21.31 5.08 -22.60
C LEU A 208 -21.24 6.14 -21.49
N LEU A 209 -20.09 6.26 -20.83
CA LEU A 209 -19.89 7.19 -19.71
C LEU A 209 -19.73 8.64 -20.15
N GLU A 210 -19.24 8.89 -21.36
CA GLU A 210 -19.26 10.23 -21.97
C GLU A 210 -20.70 10.67 -22.23
N LYS A 211 -21.57 9.76 -22.69
CA LYS A 211 -22.97 10.09 -23.00
C LYS A 211 -23.87 10.16 -21.75
N TYR A 212 -23.72 9.22 -20.84
CA TYR A 212 -24.65 9.04 -19.71
C TYR A 212 -24.05 9.42 -18.36
N THR A 213 -22.75 9.75 -18.29
CA THR A 213 -22.03 10.20 -17.08
C THR A 213 -21.80 9.12 -16.02
N THR A 214 -22.78 8.27 -15.69
CA THR A 214 -22.61 7.23 -14.66
C THR A 214 -23.15 5.87 -15.12
N LEU A 215 -22.72 4.80 -14.46
CA LEU A 215 -23.26 3.46 -14.71
C LEU A 215 -24.76 3.37 -14.37
N ASP A 216 -25.22 4.08 -13.34
CA ASP A 216 -26.65 4.14 -13.00
C ASP A 216 -27.44 4.81 -14.14
N SER A 217 -26.96 5.96 -14.63
CA SER A 217 -27.55 6.65 -15.78
C SER A 217 -27.57 5.80 -17.04
N VAL A 218 -26.54 4.96 -17.28
CA VAL A 218 -26.54 3.99 -18.39
C VAL A 218 -27.73 3.02 -18.27
N TYR A 219 -28.04 2.57 -17.06
CA TYR A 219 -29.15 1.64 -16.83
C TYR A 219 -30.52 2.31 -16.77
N GLU A 220 -30.60 3.56 -16.32
CA GLU A 220 -31.83 4.38 -16.40
C GLU A 220 -32.23 4.62 -17.87
N ASN A 221 -31.23 4.82 -18.75
CA ASN A 221 -31.42 5.05 -20.18
C ASN A 221 -31.19 3.79 -21.03
N ILE A 222 -31.35 2.60 -20.45
CA ILE A 222 -31.03 1.33 -21.13
C ILE A 222 -31.83 1.14 -22.42
N ASN A 223 -33.05 1.68 -22.50
CA ASN A 223 -33.92 1.58 -23.67
C ASN A 223 -33.44 2.40 -24.87
N ASP A 224 -32.60 3.42 -24.64
CA ASP A 224 -32.03 4.28 -25.69
C ASP A 224 -30.74 3.71 -26.27
N ILE A 225 -30.19 2.66 -25.66
CA ILE A 225 -29.01 1.94 -26.13
C ILE A 225 -29.48 0.87 -27.11
N THR A 226 -28.85 0.78 -28.28
CA THR A 226 -29.32 -0.11 -29.36
C THR A 226 -28.40 -1.30 -29.61
N GLY A 227 -28.99 -2.38 -30.14
CA GLY A 227 -28.29 -3.57 -30.61
C GLY A 227 -27.56 -4.36 -29.52
N LYS A 228 -26.47 -5.04 -29.92
CA LYS A 228 -25.74 -5.98 -29.06
C LYS A 228 -25.17 -5.37 -27.77
N VAL A 229 -24.98 -4.05 -27.71
CA VAL A 229 -24.47 -3.39 -26.49
C VAL A 229 -25.54 -3.41 -25.39
N GLN A 230 -26.78 -3.09 -25.75
CA GLN A 230 -27.93 -3.14 -24.84
C GLN A 230 -28.13 -4.54 -24.27
N GLU A 231 -28.16 -5.55 -25.14
CA GLU A 231 -28.33 -6.96 -24.76
C GLU A 231 -27.28 -7.41 -23.73
N LYS A 232 -26.00 -7.04 -23.94
CA LYS A 232 -24.90 -7.34 -23.02
C LYS A 232 -25.06 -6.64 -21.67
N LEU A 233 -25.41 -5.35 -21.68
CA LEU A 233 -25.62 -4.56 -20.46
C LEU A 233 -26.77 -5.12 -19.62
N ILE A 234 -27.89 -5.50 -20.26
CA ILE A 234 -29.03 -6.11 -19.58
C ILE A 234 -28.64 -7.45 -18.97
N ARG A 235 -27.98 -8.32 -19.75
CA ARG A 235 -27.54 -9.65 -19.30
C ARG A 235 -26.62 -9.57 -18.07
N ASP A 236 -25.64 -8.68 -18.10
CA ASP A 236 -24.59 -8.62 -17.08
C ASP A 236 -24.83 -7.50 -16.05
N LYS A 237 -26.04 -6.92 -15.97
CA LYS A 237 -26.35 -5.77 -15.09
C LYS A 237 -25.89 -5.94 -13.65
N LYS A 238 -26.23 -7.08 -13.04
CA LYS A 238 -25.86 -7.36 -11.64
C LYS A 238 -24.35 -7.43 -11.44
N ILE A 239 -23.63 -8.00 -12.41
CA ILE A 239 -22.18 -8.12 -12.38
C ILE A 239 -21.53 -6.74 -12.55
N ALA A 240 -22.06 -5.90 -13.43
CA ALA A 240 -21.53 -4.56 -13.64
C ALA A 240 -21.62 -3.70 -12.37
N LEU A 241 -22.79 -3.71 -11.72
CA LEU A 241 -23.00 -2.99 -10.47
C LEU A 241 -22.10 -3.55 -9.34
N LEU A 242 -22.02 -4.87 -9.20
CA LEU A 242 -21.13 -5.51 -8.23
C LEU A 242 -19.65 -5.11 -8.44
N CYS A 243 -19.17 -5.16 -9.69
CA CYS A 243 -17.79 -4.79 -10.00
C CYS A 243 -17.51 -3.32 -9.71
N ARG A 244 -18.46 -2.42 -9.99
CA ARG A 244 -18.36 -1.00 -9.61
C ARG A 244 -18.28 -0.84 -8.09
N ASP A 245 -19.17 -1.50 -7.35
CA ASP A 245 -19.23 -1.39 -5.90
C ASP A 245 -17.94 -1.90 -5.23
N ILE A 246 -17.34 -2.98 -5.74
CA ILE A 246 -16.05 -3.49 -5.28
C ILE A 246 -14.90 -2.53 -5.59
N ALA A 247 -14.88 -1.95 -6.79
CA ALA A 247 -13.82 -1.03 -7.23
C ALA A 247 -13.94 0.38 -6.61
N THR A 248 -15.06 0.68 -5.95
CA THR A 248 -15.25 1.94 -5.23
C THR A 248 -14.43 1.90 -3.93
N LEU A 249 -13.59 2.92 -3.72
CA LEU A 249 -12.80 3.04 -2.50
C LEU A 249 -13.66 3.52 -1.32
N ASN A 250 -13.29 3.06 -0.12
CA ASN A 250 -13.91 3.55 1.11
C ASN A 250 -13.13 4.74 1.68
N TYR A 251 -13.85 5.73 2.21
CA TYR A 251 -13.29 6.98 2.74
C TYR A 251 -13.46 7.13 4.26
N ASP A 252 -14.00 6.11 4.92
CA ASP A 252 -14.46 6.14 6.31
C ASP A 252 -13.63 5.22 7.21
N VAL A 253 -12.37 4.96 6.85
CA VAL A 253 -11.47 4.19 7.71
C VAL A 253 -11.18 4.98 8.99
N GLU A 254 -11.43 4.37 10.15
CA GLU A 254 -11.10 4.96 11.45
C GLU A 254 -9.58 4.91 11.69
N ILE A 255 -8.90 6.04 11.47
CA ILE A 255 -7.45 6.17 11.61
C ILE A 255 -7.14 6.87 12.95
N PRO A 256 -6.36 6.25 13.85
CA PRO A 256 -6.20 6.70 15.24
C PRO A 256 -5.16 7.82 15.43
N PHE A 257 -4.85 8.59 14.37
CA PHE A 257 -3.87 9.68 14.40
C PHE A 257 -4.21 10.72 13.32
N ASP A 258 -3.59 11.90 13.40
CA ASP A 258 -3.86 13.02 12.50
C ASP A 258 -2.58 13.47 11.75
N PHE A 259 -2.66 14.57 11.00
CA PHE A 259 -1.56 15.12 10.21
C PHE A 259 -0.28 15.40 11.00
N PRO A 260 -0.29 15.92 12.25
CA PRO A 260 0.94 16.19 12.99
C PRO A 260 1.85 14.97 13.15
N GLU A 261 1.30 13.77 13.31
CA GLU A 261 2.03 12.49 13.45
C GLU A 261 2.64 12.01 12.13
N MET A 262 2.22 12.59 11.00
CA MET A 262 2.77 12.32 9.68
C MET A 262 3.84 13.34 9.28
N LYS A 263 4.16 14.33 10.14
CA LYS A 263 5.22 15.32 9.86
C LYS A 263 6.54 14.62 9.60
N TYR A 264 7.14 14.96 8.47
CA TYR A 264 8.39 14.35 8.05
C TYR A 264 9.52 15.37 8.04
N LYS A 265 10.61 15.02 8.71
CA LYS A 265 11.89 15.70 8.61
C LYS A 265 12.96 14.65 8.44
N PHE A 266 13.62 14.68 7.28
CA PHE A 266 14.70 13.74 7.01
C PHE A 266 15.81 13.86 8.07
N SER A 267 16.14 12.73 8.69
CA SER A 267 17.27 12.60 9.59
C SER A 267 17.87 11.20 9.45
N ILE A 268 19.20 11.11 9.44
CA ILE A 268 19.90 9.83 9.50
C ILE A 268 20.07 9.50 10.99
N SER A 269 19.19 8.66 11.52
CA SER A 269 19.27 8.21 12.91
C SER A 269 20.37 7.14 13.07
N GLN A 270 20.93 7.02 14.27
CA GLN A 270 21.86 5.95 14.60
C GLN A 270 21.20 4.56 14.40
N GLU A 271 19.92 4.45 14.75
CA GLU A 271 19.13 3.22 14.60
C GLU A 271 19.01 2.80 13.14
N LEU A 272 18.79 3.75 12.22
CA LEU A 272 18.74 3.48 10.78
C LEU A 272 20.09 2.98 10.25
N LEU A 273 21.20 3.52 10.74
CA LEU A 273 22.55 3.06 10.37
C LEU A 273 22.84 1.66 10.90
N VAL A 274 22.47 1.37 12.14
CA VAL A 274 22.57 0.04 12.74
C VAL A 274 21.74 -0.96 11.94
N PHE A 275 20.52 -0.60 11.55
CA PHE A 275 19.67 -1.42 10.69
C PHE A 275 20.36 -1.71 9.34
N PHE A 276 20.89 -0.69 8.65
CA PHE A 276 21.60 -0.92 7.38
C PHE A 276 22.81 -1.83 7.54
N LYS A 277 23.52 -1.77 8.67
CA LYS A 277 24.66 -2.64 8.94
C LYS A 277 24.22 -4.09 9.18
N ARG A 278 23.21 -4.30 10.03
CA ARG A 278 22.67 -5.63 10.34
C ARG A 278 22.22 -6.38 9.09
N TYR A 279 21.60 -5.67 8.14
CA TYR A 279 21.14 -6.26 6.89
C TYR A 279 22.12 -6.08 5.71
N GLU A 280 23.40 -5.81 5.99
CA GLU A 280 24.48 -5.72 5.00
C GLU A 280 24.20 -4.77 3.82
N LEU A 281 23.41 -3.72 4.05
CA LEU A 281 23.02 -2.71 3.06
C LEU A 281 24.15 -1.67 2.84
N ASN A 282 25.35 -2.16 2.55
CA ASN A 282 26.59 -1.40 2.43
C ASN A 282 26.51 -0.22 1.45
N SER A 283 25.73 -0.40 0.37
CA SER A 283 25.50 0.67 -0.60
C SER A 283 24.74 1.86 -0.01
N LEU A 284 23.80 1.61 0.92
CA LEU A 284 23.06 2.64 1.63
C LEU A 284 23.95 3.31 2.69
N ILE A 285 24.72 2.53 3.45
CA ILE A 285 25.70 3.07 4.41
C ILE A 285 26.64 4.05 3.70
N LYS A 286 27.23 3.64 2.57
CA LYS A 286 28.12 4.48 1.76
C LYS A 286 27.43 5.71 1.16
N LYS A 287 26.13 5.61 0.85
CA LYS A 287 25.34 6.72 0.32
C LYS A 287 25.09 7.75 1.42
N PHE A 288 24.60 7.32 2.58
CA PHE A 288 24.28 8.19 3.71
C PHE A 288 25.51 8.69 4.46
N SER A 289 26.65 7.98 4.37
CA SER A 289 27.92 8.40 4.97
C SER A 289 28.43 9.76 4.50
N LYS A 290 28.07 10.13 3.27
CA LYS A 290 28.44 11.41 2.65
C LYS A 290 27.62 12.60 3.14
N TYR A 291 26.50 12.36 3.82
CA TYR A 291 25.55 13.40 4.22
C TYR A 291 25.53 13.66 5.73
N ALA A 292 26.17 12.82 6.54
CA ALA A 292 26.36 13.15 7.95
C ALA A 292 27.78 13.71 8.16
N ASN A 293 27.85 15.00 8.50
CA ASN A 293 28.99 15.49 9.25
C ASN A 293 29.00 14.75 10.59
N GLY A 294 30.04 13.94 10.84
CA GLY A 294 30.24 13.25 12.13
C GLY A 294 29.60 11.88 12.25
N PHE A 295 29.97 10.93 11.38
CA PHE A 295 29.77 9.52 11.71
C PHE A 295 30.59 9.14 12.93
N PRO A 296 30.02 8.36 13.87
CA PRO A 296 30.81 7.58 14.81
C PRO A 296 31.72 6.62 14.03
N SER A 297 32.89 6.29 14.57
CA SER A 297 33.80 5.33 13.92
C SER A 297 33.12 3.97 13.72
N GLU A 298 33.62 3.14 12.79
CA GLU A 298 33.10 1.78 12.58
C GLU A 298 33.02 1.00 13.91
N GLU A 299 33.99 1.22 14.81
CA GLU A 299 34.03 0.65 16.17
C GLU A 299 32.89 1.15 17.06
N GLU A 300 32.57 2.45 17.05
CA GLU A 300 31.44 3.02 17.80
C GLU A 300 30.08 2.51 17.30
N ILE A 301 29.96 2.20 16.00
CA ILE A 301 28.77 1.58 15.43
C ILE A 301 28.67 0.11 15.84
N ILE A 302 29.79 -0.65 15.86
CA ILE A 302 29.84 -2.05 16.34
C ILE A 302 29.38 -2.14 17.79
N GLN A 303 29.91 -1.27 18.67
CA GLN A 303 29.55 -1.27 20.08
C GLN A 303 28.06 -0.94 20.30
N LYS A 304 27.53 0.05 19.57
CA LYS A 304 26.11 0.41 19.69
C LYS A 304 25.18 -0.64 19.09
N SER A 305 25.57 -1.32 18.00
CA SER A 305 24.75 -2.41 17.44
C SER A 305 24.67 -3.61 18.38
N THR A 306 25.78 -4.01 19.00
CA THR A 306 25.78 -5.08 20.02
C THR A 306 24.93 -4.69 21.23
N THR A 307 25.09 -3.46 21.74
CA THR A 307 24.28 -3.00 22.89
C THR A 307 22.78 -2.91 22.57
N PHE A 308 22.42 -2.63 21.31
CA PHE A 308 21.03 -2.55 20.87
C PHE A 308 20.43 -3.93 20.58
N GLU A 309 21.22 -4.86 20.04
CA GLU A 309 20.87 -6.29 19.92
C GLU A 309 20.66 -6.90 21.30
N ASP A 310 21.53 -6.63 22.28
CA ASP A 310 21.35 -7.05 23.67
C ASP A 310 20.04 -6.48 24.26
N LYS A 311 19.67 -5.24 23.93
CA LYS A 311 18.39 -4.64 24.39
C LYS A 311 17.16 -5.24 23.70
N LEU A 312 17.25 -5.53 22.40
CA LEU A 312 16.19 -6.20 21.65
C LEU A 312 16.00 -7.64 22.14
N ASP A 313 17.09 -8.35 22.45
CA ASP A 313 17.05 -9.69 23.01
C ASP A 313 16.49 -9.65 24.44
N ILE A 314 16.84 -8.64 25.26
CA ILE A 314 16.23 -8.43 26.59
C ILE A 314 14.73 -8.12 26.47
N GLU A 315 14.31 -7.25 25.55
CA GLU A 315 12.88 -6.96 25.33
C GLU A 315 12.12 -8.18 24.79
N GLU A 316 12.72 -8.96 23.87
CA GLU A 316 12.13 -10.21 23.39
C GLU A 316 12.05 -11.29 24.49
N ILE A 317 13.04 -11.37 25.37
CA ILE A 317 13.05 -12.26 26.54
C ILE A 317 11.98 -11.81 27.55
N GLU A 318 11.88 -10.52 27.87
CA GLU A 318 10.84 -9.98 28.75
C GLU A 318 9.43 -10.16 28.17
N LEU A 319 9.27 -10.03 26.86
CA LEU A 319 8.00 -10.32 26.16
C LEU A 319 7.67 -11.81 26.20
N LYS A 320 8.63 -12.71 25.96
CA LYS A 320 8.44 -14.17 26.05
C LYS A 320 8.15 -14.63 27.47
N ASP A 321 8.84 -14.08 28.47
CA ASP A 321 8.61 -14.37 29.89
C ASP A 321 7.24 -13.87 30.36
N ASN A 322 6.78 -12.71 29.86
CA ASN A 322 5.43 -12.19 30.12
C ASN A 322 4.32 -12.98 29.39
N ILE A 323 4.63 -13.59 28.25
CA ILE A 323 3.72 -14.48 27.51
C ILE A 323 3.64 -15.84 28.22
N GLU A 324 4.78 -16.45 28.61
CA GLU A 324 4.80 -17.72 29.34
C GLU A 324 4.15 -17.61 30.74
N THR A 325 4.31 -16.49 31.44
CA THR A 325 3.61 -16.26 32.71
C THR A 325 2.11 -15.99 32.54
N LYS A 326 1.69 -15.44 31.40
CA LYS A 326 0.26 -15.34 31.05
C LYS A 326 -0.32 -16.69 30.64
N GLU A 327 0.38 -17.48 29.84
CA GLU A 327 -0.06 -18.82 29.43
C GLU A 327 -0.14 -19.79 30.62
N LYS A 328 0.82 -19.74 31.56
CA LYS A 328 0.74 -20.50 32.82
C LYS A 328 -0.41 -20.05 33.73
N LYS A 329 -0.74 -18.76 33.77
CA LYS A 329 -1.90 -18.25 34.51
C LYS A 329 -3.22 -18.69 33.89
N ILE A 330 -3.30 -18.75 32.56
CA ILE A 330 -4.48 -19.23 31.82
C ILE A 330 -4.66 -20.74 32.03
N GLU A 331 -3.58 -21.53 32.02
CA GLU A 331 -3.65 -22.97 32.30
C GLU A 331 -3.95 -23.31 33.79
N GLU A 332 -3.61 -22.44 34.73
CA GLU A 332 -4.00 -22.60 36.15
C GLU A 332 -5.44 -22.14 36.42
N GLU A 333 -5.95 -21.11 35.73
CA GLU A 333 -7.35 -20.68 35.83
C GLU A 333 -8.31 -21.70 35.18
N ASP A 334 -7.94 -22.31 34.05
CA ASP A 334 -8.74 -23.37 33.39
C ASP A 334 -8.75 -24.71 34.16
N LYS A 335 -7.80 -24.95 35.07
CA LYS A 335 -7.80 -26.12 35.96
C LYS A 335 -8.70 -25.97 37.19
N ILE A 336 -9.08 -24.74 37.55
CA ILE A 336 -9.91 -24.49 38.75
C ILE A 336 -11.41 -24.62 38.44
N GLU A 337 -11.84 -24.53 37.18
CA GLU A 337 -13.27 -24.64 36.81
C GLU A 337 -13.82 -26.07 36.64
N TYR A 338 -13.00 -27.12 36.68
CA TYR A 338 -13.48 -28.50 36.47
C TYR A 338 -13.55 -29.40 37.72
N THR A 339 -13.39 -28.86 38.94
CA THR A 339 -13.40 -29.70 40.17
C THR A 339 -14.60 -29.50 41.09
N ASN A 340 -15.63 -28.73 40.72
CA ASN A 340 -16.82 -28.52 41.57
C ASN A 340 -18.15 -28.84 40.89
N ILE A 341 -18.28 -30.03 40.26
CA ILE A 341 -19.59 -30.64 40.00
C ILE A 341 -19.48 -32.17 40.14
N ILE A 342 -19.40 -32.68 41.37
CA ILE A 342 -19.86 -34.04 41.70
C ILE A 342 -20.44 -34.06 43.12
N PHE A 343 -21.77 -33.89 43.19
CA PHE A 343 -22.78 -34.65 43.94
C PHE A 343 -24.01 -33.80 44.26
#